data_AF-A0A382A3I0-F1
#
_entry.id   AF-A0A382A3I0-F1
#
_cell.length_a   1.000
_cell.length_b   1.000
_cell.length_c   1.000
_cell.angle_alpha   90.00
_cell.angle_beta   90.00
_cell.angle_gamma   90.00
#
_symmetry.space_group_name_H-M   'P 1'
#
loop_
_entity.id
_entity.type
_entity.pdbx_description
1 polymer ?
#
loop_
_entity_poly.entity_id
_entity_poly.type
_entity_poly.pdbx_seq_one_letter_code
_entity_poly.pdbx_strand_id
1 'polypeptide(L)'
;MYSIDQSEIGEQFCLLAQRARKSKKILRLKHEYVWGYLLEETNHRGNYEHTDPIDVFIDYLEPCCLFHALADLEEEFHEINKQKYKQECETRTYFVEHLEKVSEDSKKIEVIISCGT
;
A
#
# COMPACT_ATOMS: atom_id res chain seq x y z
N MET A 1 -8.31 -2.33 3.85
CA MET A 1 -7.64 -2.91 2.65
C MET A 1 -6.72 -4.09 2.97
N TYR A 2 -5.87 -4.02 3.99
CA TYR A 2 -4.85 -5.06 4.24
C TYR A 2 -5.16 -5.98 5.44
N SER A 3 -4.87 -7.27 5.31
CA SER A 3 -4.84 -8.25 6.40
C SER A 3 -3.41 -8.73 6.64
N ILE A 4 -3.01 -8.88 7.90
CA ILE A 4 -1.70 -9.39 8.30
C ILE A 4 -1.90 -10.52 9.29
N ASP A 5 -1.43 -11.71 8.93
CA ASP A 5 -1.55 -12.91 9.78
C ASP A 5 -0.21 -13.31 10.44
N GLN A 6 0.90 -12.67 10.03
CA GLN A 6 2.26 -13.01 10.46
C GLN A 6 2.95 -11.83 11.15
N SER A 7 3.31 -11.99 12.42
CA SER A 7 4.01 -10.98 13.21
C SER A 7 5.39 -10.61 12.65
N GLU A 8 6.04 -11.55 11.98
CA GLU A 8 7.38 -11.42 11.40
C GLU A 8 7.45 -10.29 10.38
N ILE A 9 6.35 -10.01 9.68
CA ILE A 9 6.26 -8.92 8.69
C ILE A 9 6.37 -7.56 9.39
N GLY A 10 5.72 -7.44 10.56
CA GLY A 10 5.84 -6.24 11.41
C GLY A 10 7.27 -6.04 11.91
N GLU A 11 7.97 -7.12 12.27
CA GLU A 11 9.37 -7.06 12.70
C GLU A 11 10.30 -6.63 11.56
N GLN A 12 10.11 -7.18 10.35
CA GLN A 12 10.85 -6.77 9.15
C GLN A 12 10.65 -5.28 8.86
N PHE A 13 9.42 -4.79 8.91
CA PHE A 13 9.13 -3.36 8.74
C PHE A 13 9.87 -2.51 9.78
N CYS A 14 9.83 -2.92 11.06
CA CYS A 14 10.51 -2.21 12.13
C CYS A 14 12.02 -2.08 11.88
N LEU A 15 12.67 -3.14 11.39
CA LEU A 15 14.10 -3.10 11.05
C LEU A 15 14.41 -2.14 9.89
N LEU A 16 13.56 -2.13 8.86
CA LEU A 16 13.67 -1.20 7.72
C LEU A 16 13.46 0.26 8.16
N ALA A 17 12.44 0.51 8.99
CA ALA A 17 12.16 1.81 9.57
C ALA A 17 13.33 2.32 10.44
N GLN A 18 13.89 1.47 11.30
CA GLN A 18 15.05 1.82 12.11
C GLN A 18 16.28 2.14 11.25
N ARG A 19 16.51 1.36 10.18
CA ARG A 19 17.61 1.61 9.24
C ARG A 19 17.44 2.96 8.54
N ALA A 20 16.25 3.24 8.02
CA ALA A 20 15.93 4.51 7.37
C ALA A 20 16.19 5.71 8.30
N ARG A 21 15.68 5.65 9.54
CA ARG A 21 15.89 6.67 10.57
C ARG A 21 17.38 6.88 10.89
N LYS A 22 18.13 5.80 11.14
CA LYS A 22 19.57 5.87 11.45
C LYS A 22 20.37 6.48 10.30
N SER A 23 20.00 6.16 9.07
CA SER A 23 20.65 6.67 7.87
C SER A 23 20.11 8.02 7.40
N LYS A 24 19.10 8.59 8.08
CA LYS A 24 18.39 9.82 7.67
C LYS A 24 17.87 9.75 6.22
N LYS A 25 17.37 8.58 5.82
CA LYS A 25 16.81 8.31 4.48
C LYS A 25 15.29 8.27 4.55
N ILE A 26 14.65 8.61 3.44
CA ILE A 26 13.22 8.37 3.23
C ILE A 26 12.99 6.87 3.11
N LEU A 27 12.03 6.33 3.85
CA LEU A 27 11.51 4.98 3.62
C LEU A 27 10.29 5.08 2.72
N ARG A 28 10.38 4.55 1.50
CA ARG A 28 9.25 4.39 0.59
C ARG A 28 8.66 3.00 0.75
N LEU A 29 7.35 2.94 0.97
CA LEU A 29 6.58 1.72 0.92
C LEU A 29 5.66 1.77 -0.30
N LYS A 30 5.71 0.76 -1.15
CA LYS A 30 4.94 0.67 -2.40
C LYS A 30 4.11 -0.60 -2.43
N HIS A 31 2.91 -0.55 -2.99
CA HIS A 31 2.13 -1.72 -3.38
C HIS A 31 1.72 -1.56 -4.84
N GLU A 32 1.97 -2.59 -5.64
CA GLU A 32 1.77 -2.56 -7.09
C GLU A 32 0.44 -3.20 -7.48
N TYR A 33 -0.16 -2.75 -8.58
CA TYR A 33 -1.37 -3.33 -9.17
C TYR A 33 -2.59 -3.40 -8.22
N VAL A 34 -2.76 -2.41 -7.35
CA VAL A 34 -3.87 -2.31 -6.41
C VAL A 34 -5.14 -1.88 -7.14
N TRP A 35 -6.23 -2.59 -6.89
CA TRP A 35 -7.56 -2.27 -7.40
C TRP A 35 -8.68 -2.52 -6.37
N GLY A 36 -9.85 -1.96 -6.64
CA GLY A 36 -11.06 -2.08 -5.83
C GLY A 36 -12.34 -2.03 -6.68
N TYR A 37 -13.49 -1.94 -6.03
CA TYR A 37 -14.81 -1.97 -6.65
C TYR A 37 -15.45 -0.57 -6.68
N LEU A 38 -16.04 -0.19 -7.81
CA LEU A 38 -16.85 1.03 -7.95
C LEU A 38 -18.27 0.73 -7.45
N LEU A 39 -18.75 1.50 -6.47
CA LEU A 39 -20.01 1.19 -5.78
C LEU A 39 -21.26 1.62 -6.56
N GLU A 40 -21.14 2.63 -7.42
CA GLU A 40 -22.28 3.18 -8.16
C GLU A 40 -22.41 2.58 -9.57
N GLU A 41 -21.43 1.80 -10.01
CA GLU A 41 -21.35 1.28 -11.37
C GLU A 41 -21.47 -0.25 -11.39
N THR A 42 -22.43 -0.74 -12.18
CA THR A 42 -22.56 -2.16 -12.48
C THR A 42 -22.47 -2.37 -13.97
N ASN A 43 -21.73 -3.40 -14.37
CA ASN A 43 -21.64 -3.77 -15.78
C ASN A 43 -22.98 -4.37 -16.27
N HIS A 44 -23.05 -4.65 -17.57
CA HIS A 44 -24.23 -5.25 -18.22
C HIS A 44 -24.72 -6.60 -17.64
N ARG A 45 -23.97 -7.21 -16.71
CA ARG A 45 -24.30 -8.45 -16.02
C ARG A 45 -24.73 -8.23 -14.57
N GLY A 46 -24.80 -6.97 -14.11
CA GLY A 46 -25.12 -6.61 -12.73
C GLY A 46 -23.97 -6.80 -11.74
N ASN A 47 -22.73 -6.98 -12.22
CA ASN A 47 -21.56 -7.03 -11.34
C ASN A 47 -20.98 -5.64 -11.17
N TYR A 48 -20.46 -5.32 -9.98
CA TYR A 48 -19.71 -4.08 -9.76
C TYR A 48 -18.56 -3.92 -10.75
N GLU A 49 -18.40 -2.72 -11.29
CA GLU A 49 -17.19 -2.37 -12.03
C GLU A 49 -15.98 -2.26 -11.10
N HIS A 50 -14.78 -2.33 -11.66
CA HIS A 50 -13.54 -2.28 -10.90
C HIS A 50 -12.75 -1.04 -11.29
N THR A 51 -11.96 -0.52 -10.35
CA THR A 51 -10.95 0.48 -10.68
C THR A 51 -9.87 -0.15 -11.55
N ASP A 52 -9.22 0.64 -12.40
CA ASP A 52 -7.99 0.20 -13.05
C ASP A 52 -6.94 -0.13 -11.98
N PRO A 53 -6.10 -1.17 -12.18
CA PRO A 53 -4.98 -1.43 -11.30
C PRO A 53 -4.01 -0.25 -11.28
N ILE A 54 -3.64 0.21 -10.09
CA ILE A 54 -2.70 1.32 -9.88
C ILE A 54 -1.58 0.93 -8.91
N ASP A 55 -0.43 1.57 -9.07
CA ASP A 55 0.63 1.53 -8.08
C ASP A 55 0.39 2.64 -7.05
N VAL A 56 0.44 2.28 -5.77
CA VAL A 56 0.34 3.24 -4.66
C VAL A 56 1.62 3.21 -3.84
N PHE A 57 2.03 4.37 -3.33
CA PHE A 57 3.21 4.47 -2.49
C PHE A 57 3.08 5.60 -1.47
N ILE A 58 3.80 5.46 -0.37
CA ILE A 58 3.97 6.50 0.64
C ILE A 58 5.45 6.69 0.96
N ASP A 59 5.84 7.92 1.28
CA ASP A 59 7.21 8.30 1.63
C ASP A 59 7.28 8.77 3.08
N TYR A 60 8.04 8.05 3.92
CA TYR A 60 8.25 8.42 5.33
C TYR A 60 9.63 8.99 5.60
N LEU A 61 9.66 10.13 6.29
CA LEU A 61 10.86 10.61 6.97
C LEU A 61 11.02 9.97 8.36
N GLU A 62 9.90 9.76 9.05
CA GLU A 62 9.86 9.19 10.40
C GLU A 62 8.82 8.06 10.50
N PRO A 63 9.07 6.90 9.85
CA PRO A 63 8.09 5.81 9.75
C PRO A 63 7.75 5.26 11.15
N CYS A 64 6.47 5.20 11.53
CA CYS A 64 6.03 4.79 12.88
C CYS A 64 5.96 3.26 13.06
N CYS A 65 4.93 2.62 12.47
CA CYS A 65 4.68 1.19 12.53
C CYS A 65 4.04 0.71 11.21
N LEU A 66 4.04 -0.61 10.98
CA LEU A 66 3.49 -1.18 9.75
C LEU A 66 1.99 -0.88 9.59
N PHE A 67 1.20 -0.91 10.68
CA PHE A 67 -0.24 -0.64 10.59
C PHE A 67 -0.56 0.77 10.11
N HIS A 68 0.14 1.80 10.59
CA HIS A 68 -0.02 3.16 10.06
C HIS A 68 0.42 3.23 8.58
N ALA A 69 1.50 2.53 8.22
CA ALA A 69 1.94 2.47 6.83
C ALA A 69 0.91 1.83 5.88
N LEU A 70 0.21 0.81 6.34
CA LEU A 70 -0.87 0.19 5.56
C LEU A 70 -2.12 1.07 5.49
N ALA A 71 -2.45 1.78 6.57
CA ALA A 71 -3.56 2.73 6.59
C ALA A 71 -3.30 3.91 5.63
N ASP A 72 -2.09 4.49 5.66
CA ASP A 72 -1.72 5.61 4.78
C ASP A 72 -1.69 5.17 3.30
N LEU A 73 -1.29 3.92 3.00
CA LEU A 73 -1.39 3.37 1.63
C LEU A 73 -2.84 3.17 1.18
N GLU A 74 -3.73 2.78 2.09
CA GLU A 74 -5.16 2.65 1.81
C GLU A 74 -5.77 4.04 1.54
N GLU A 75 -5.40 5.05 2.32
CA GLU A 75 -5.81 6.43 2.09
C GLU A 75 -5.34 6.94 0.72
N GLU A 76 -4.07 6.74 0.37
CA GLU A 76 -3.52 7.11 -0.95
C GLU A 76 -4.30 6.45 -2.10
N PHE A 77 -4.63 5.16 -1.96
CA PHE A 77 -5.47 4.45 -2.93
C PHE A 77 -6.85 5.12 -3.09
N HIS A 78 -7.49 5.46 -1.98
CA HIS A 78 -8.80 6.12 -2.00
C HIS A 78 -8.72 7.52 -2.60
N GLU A 79 -7.69 8.31 -2.28
CA GLU A 79 -7.51 9.65 -2.83
C GLU A 79 -7.35 9.63 -4.35
N ILE A 80 -6.48 8.75 -4.86
CA ILE A 80 -6.26 8.61 -6.31
C ILE A 80 -7.56 8.23 -7.02
N ASN A 81 -8.27 7.23 -6.51
CA ASN A 81 -9.48 6.74 -7.15
C ASN A 81 -10.65 7.73 -7.03
N LYS A 82 -10.80 8.41 -5.90
CA LYS A 82 -11.80 9.48 -5.74
C LYS A 82 -11.55 10.63 -6.71
N GLN A 83 -10.29 11.00 -6.94
CA GLN A 83 -9.94 12.01 -7.94
C GLN A 83 -10.25 11.54 -9.36
N LYS A 84 -10.00 10.27 -9.69
CA LYS A 84 -10.18 9.71 -11.03
C LYS A 84 -11.64 9.44 -11.38
N TYR A 85 -12.35 8.72 -10.52
CA TYR A 85 -13.71 8.22 -10.77
C TYR A 85 -14.81 9.14 -10.20
N LYS A 86 -14.43 10.18 -9.43
CA LYS A 86 -15.36 11.16 -8.82
C LYS A 86 -16.41 10.54 -7.89
N GLN A 87 -16.14 9.34 -7.38
CA GLN A 87 -16.97 8.58 -6.46
C GLN A 87 -16.10 7.84 -5.44
N GLU A 88 -16.72 7.29 -4.40
CA GLU A 88 -16.04 6.39 -3.45
C GLU A 88 -15.90 4.98 -4.06
N CYS A 89 -14.86 4.25 -3.63
CA CYS A 89 -14.61 2.88 -4.05
C CYS A 89 -14.41 1.97 -2.83
N GLU A 90 -14.82 0.71 -2.93
CA GLU A 90 -14.54 -0.30 -1.91
C GLU A 90 -13.21 -0.97 -2.19
N THR A 91 -12.38 -1.12 -1.15
CA THR A 91 -11.07 -1.76 -1.28
C THR A 91 -11.20 -3.27 -1.34
N ARG A 92 -10.44 -3.90 -2.26
CA ARG A 92 -10.21 -5.34 -2.19
C ARG A 92 -9.39 -5.66 -0.93
N THR A 93 -9.61 -6.83 -0.34
CA THR A 93 -8.76 -7.31 0.75
C THR A 93 -7.47 -7.91 0.19
N TYR A 94 -6.32 -7.47 0.71
CA TYR A 94 -4.99 -7.95 0.37
C TYR A 94 -4.33 -8.59 1.59
N PHE A 95 -3.86 -9.83 1.46
CA PHE A 95 -3.13 -10.53 2.53
C PHE A 95 -1.65 -10.23 2.38
N VAL A 96 -1.07 -9.53 3.34
CA VAL A 96 0.35 -9.17 3.30
C VAL A 96 1.19 -10.42 3.55
N GLU A 97 2.03 -10.77 2.58
CA GLU A 97 2.85 -11.99 2.64
C GLU A 97 4.31 -11.70 3.01
N HIS A 98 4.90 -10.65 2.43
CA HIS A 98 6.28 -10.27 2.72
C HIS A 98 6.60 -8.82 2.31
N LEU A 99 7.71 -8.30 2.82
CA LEU A 99 8.28 -7.00 2.44
C LEU A 99 9.58 -7.22 1.67
N GLU A 100 9.59 -6.87 0.39
CA GLU A 100 10.77 -6.98 -0.45
C GLU A 100 11.50 -5.63 -0.51
N LYS A 101 12.76 -5.59 -0.07
CA LYS A 101 13.60 -4.41 -0.28
C LYS A 101 14.09 -4.39 -1.73
N VAL A 102 13.63 -3.41 -2.48
CA VAL A 102 13.88 -3.32 -3.92
C VAL A 102 15.11 -2.49 -4.25
N SER A 103 15.26 -1.34 -3.59
CA SER A 103 16.37 -0.44 -3.86
C SER A 103 16.81 0.36 -2.64
N GLU A 104 18.05 0.81 -2.66
CA GLU A 104 18.57 1.77 -1.68
C GLU A 104 19.62 2.66 -2.34
N ASP A 105 19.41 3.97 -2.26
CA ASP A 105 20.36 4.99 -2.70
C ASP A 105 20.80 5.88 -1.53
N SER A 106 21.45 7.02 -1.81
CA SER A 106 21.94 7.94 -0.77
C SER A 106 20.82 8.67 0.01
N LYS A 107 19.61 8.71 -0.53
CA LYS A 107 18.45 9.46 0.01
C LYS A 107 17.28 8.56 0.40
N LYS A 108 17.11 7.39 -0.21
CA LYS A 108 15.90 6.59 -0.14
C LYS A 108 16.19 5.10 0.03
N ILE A 109 15.31 4.45 0.79
CA ILE A 109 15.16 2.98 0.83
C ILE A 109 13.77 2.69 0.30
N GLU A 110 13.66 1.85 -0.73
CA GLU A 110 12.38 1.47 -1.33
C GLU A 110 12.04 0.01 -1.03
N VAL A 111 10.80 -0.21 -0.64
CA VAL A 111 10.27 -1.51 -0.22
C VAL A 111 8.93 -1.72 -0.92
N ILE A 112 8.74 -2.91 -1.49
CA ILE A 112 7.46 -3.35 -2.05
C ILE A 112 6.78 -4.28 -1.05
N ILE A 113 5.48 -4.08 -0.86
CA ILE A 113 4.60 -5.02 -0.16
C ILE A 113 4.13 -6.04 -1.18
N SER A 114 4.47 -7.31 -0.95
CA SER A 114 3.86 -8.41 -1.69
C SER A 114 2.59 -8.86 -0.99
N CYS A 115 1.50 -8.93 -1.75
CA CYS A 115 0.20 -9.34 -1.25
C CYS A 115 -0.39 -10.49 -2.06
N GLY A 116 -0.99 -11.45 -1.35
CA GLY A 116 -1.98 -12.39 -1.88
C GLY A 116 -3.37 -11.75 -1.92
N THR A 117 -4.29 -12.34 -2.70
CA THR A 117 -5.63 -11.77 -2.95
C THR A 117 -6.73 -12.81 -3.08
#